data_AF-Q9MD14-F1
#
_entry.id   AF-Q9MD14-F1
#
_cell.length_a   1.000
_cell.length_b   1.000
_cell.length_c   1.000
_cell.angle_alpha   90.00
_cell.angle_beta   90.00
_cell.angle_gamma   90.00
#
_symmetry.space_group_name_H-M   'P 1'
#
loop_
_entity.id
_entity.type
_entity.pdbx_description
1 polymer ?
#
loop_
_entity_poly.entity_id
_entity_poly.type
_entity_poly.pdbx_seq_one_letter_code
_entity_poly.pdbx_strand_id
1 'polypeptide(L)'
;MISMVWNMCNVRADAPMAWQKLFQDPATSNMEGIVDLHADICFFLIVILVLVLWLGARILVSFHHNLQPVPERFNHHTSLELVWAILPSVIVTLIALPSLSLVYTYDDLVSKPALTVKVTGRQWYWSYAMNEHVQMNLSQQAKDLLLQS
;
A
#
# COMPACT_ATOMS: atom_id res chain seq x y z
N MET A 1 4.96 17.57 28.25
CA MET A 1 6.14 18.42 28.50
C MET A 1 7.15 17.78 29.47
N ILE A 2 7.32 16.44 29.51
CA ILE A 2 8.42 15.76 30.24
C ILE A 2 8.90 14.57 29.38
N SER A 3 9.36 14.85 28.16
CA SER A 3 10.02 13.83 27.30
C SER A 3 11.09 14.44 26.37
N MET A 4 11.42 15.72 26.54
CA MET A 4 12.20 16.49 25.56
C MET A 4 13.72 16.53 25.87
N VAL A 5 14.24 15.61 26.69
CA VAL A 5 15.64 15.70 27.20
C VAL A 5 16.53 14.51 26.81
N TRP A 6 16.02 13.44 26.21
CA TRP A 6 16.89 12.34 25.72
C TRP A 6 17.14 12.44 24.21
N ASN A 7 17.85 13.50 23.84
CA ASN A 7 18.43 13.67 22.51
C ASN A 7 19.81 12.98 22.48
N MET A 8 19.81 11.69 22.17
CA MET A 8 20.89 11.07 21.42
C MET A 8 20.30 10.78 20.06
N CYS A 9 20.87 11.40 19.04
CA CYS A 9 20.47 11.33 17.64
C CYS A 9 20.48 9.87 17.15
N ASN A 10 19.42 9.12 17.43
CA ASN A 10 19.03 7.98 16.62
C ASN A 10 18.31 8.60 15.43
N VAL A 11 19.09 8.95 14.39
CA VAL A 11 18.53 8.99 13.04
C VAL A 11 18.03 7.57 12.79
N ARG A 12 16.75 7.32 13.08
CA ARG A 12 16.07 6.16 12.55
C ARG A 12 16.01 6.41 11.06
N ALA A 13 17.01 5.91 10.33
CA ALA A 13 16.81 5.63 8.94
C ALA A 13 15.54 4.78 8.88
N ASP A 14 14.56 5.20 8.10
CA ASP A 14 13.33 4.47 7.87
C ASP A 14 13.72 3.14 7.19
N ALA A 15 13.95 2.14 8.04
CA ALA A 15 14.67 0.92 7.73
C ALA A 15 13.83 -0.26 8.21
N PRO A 16 13.95 -1.42 7.54
CA PRO A 16 13.17 -2.59 7.92
C PRO A 16 13.53 -3.03 9.33
N MET A 17 12.51 -3.23 10.16
CA MET A 17 12.68 -3.77 11.51
C MET A 17 12.50 -5.28 11.52
N ALA A 18 13.23 -5.96 12.41
CA ALA A 18 13.06 -7.40 12.59
C ALA A 18 11.59 -7.73 12.95
N TRP A 19 11.01 -8.71 12.27
CA TRP A 19 9.62 -9.16 12.45
C TRP A 19 8.52 -8.15 12.09
N GLN A 20 8.85 -7.10 11.32
CA GLN A 20 7.85 -6.17 10.78
C GLN A 20 6.95 -6.88 9.76
N LYS A 21 5.62 -6.71 9.89
CA LYS A 21 4.61 -7.36 9.04
C LYS A 21 3.91 -6.42 8.06
N LEU A 22 3.99 -5.10 8.30
CA LEU A 22 3.37 -4.05 7.49
C LEU A 22 4.45 -3.17 6.83
N PHE A 23 4.02 -2.14 6.11
CA PHE A 23 4.90 -1.12 5.54
C PHE A 23 5.74 -0.38 6.58
N GLN A 24 6.81 0.26 6.10
CA GLN A 24 7.58 1.26 6.84
C GLN A 24 6.78 2.54 7.07
N ASP A 25 7.29 3.43 7.92
CA ASP A 25 6.56 4.65 8.27
C ASP A 25 6.49 5.57 7.04
N PRO A 26 5.31 6.09 6.65
CA PRO A 26 5.21 6.90 5.47
C PRO A 26 5.98 8.22 5.61
N ALA A 27 7.00 8.42 4.78
CA ALA A 27 7.77 9.67 4.72
C ALA A 27 7.24 10.67 3.66
N THR A 28 6.20 10.30 2.91
CA THR A 28 5.59 11.13 1.85
C THR A 28 4.07 10.97 1.85
N SER A 29 3.35 12.01 1.42
CA SER A 29 1.88 11.98 1.26
C SER A 29 1.41 10.86 0.31
N ASN A 30 2.24 10.52 -0.69
CA ASN A 30 1.93 9.44 -1.62
C ASN A 30 2.01 8.07 -0.92
N MET A 31 2.99 7.88 -0.05
CA MET A 31 3.10 6.64 0.73
C MET A 31 1.94 6.51 1.73
N GLU A 32 1.51 7.61 2.34
CA GLU A 32 0.31 7.64 3.19
C GLU A 32 -0.93 7.14 2.42
N GLY A 33 -1.18 7.69 1.23
CA GLY A 33 -2.29 7.25 0.37
C GLY A 33 -2.20 5.78 -0.08
N ILE A 34 -0.98 5.23 -0.25
CA ILE A 34 -0.78 3.80 -0.53
C ILE A 34 -1.14 2.94 0.69
N VAL A 35 -0.76 3.37 1.90
CA VAL A 35 -1.08 2.64 3.14
C VAL A 35 -2.59 2.62 3.37
N ASP A 36 -3.28 3.74 3.15
CA ASP A 36 -4.73 3.82 3.25
C ASP A 36 -5.43 2.93 2.23
N LEU A 37 -5.02 2.99 0.95
CA LEU A 37 -5.57 2.12 -0.10
C LEU A 37 -5.34 0.63 0.22
N HIS A 38 -4.18 0.28 0.77
CA HIS A 38 -3.90 -1.08 1.19
C HIS A 38 -4.84 -1.53 2.30
N ALA A 39 -5.09 -0.69 3.32
CA ALA A 39 -6.00 -1.01 4.40
C ALA A 39 -7.44 -1.23 3.89
N ASP A 40 -7.91 -0.37 2.98
CA ASP A 40 -9.23 -0.50 2.35
C ASP A 40 -9.38 -1.81 1.56
N ILE A 41 -8.38 -2.16 0.74
CA ILE A 41 -8.39 -3.42 -0.02
C ILE A 41 -8.38 -4.62 0.93
N CYS A 42 -7.52 -4.60 1.95
CA CYS A 42 -7.44 -5.66 2.95
C CYS A 42 -8.75 -5.86 3.70
N PHE A 43 -9.47 -4.78 4.03
CA PHE A 43 -10.79 -4.86 4.64
C PHE A 43 -11.76 -5.67 3.78
N PHE A 44 -11.93 -5.33 2.50
CA PHE A 44 -12.81 -6.07 1.59
C PHE A 44 -12.38 -7.54 1.42
N LEU A 45 -11.08 -7.80 1.30
CA LEU A 45 -10.55 -9.16 1.16
C LEU A 45 -10.84 -10.02 2.39
N ILE A 46 -10.66 -9.48 3.60
CA ILE A 46 -10.96 -10.21 4.85
C ILE A 46 -12.45 -10.52 4.95
N VAL A 47 -13.32 -9.57 4.59
CA VAL A 47 -14.79 -9.79 4.59
C VAL A 47 -15.18 -10.93 3.64
N ILE A 48 -14.66 -10.91 2.41
CA ILE A 48 -14.92 -11.96 1.41
C ILE A 48 -14.38 -13.31 1.90
N LEU A 49 -13.16 -13.33 2.45
CA LEU A 49 -12.54 -14.54 2.97
C LEU A 49 -13.38 -15.17 4.08
N VAL A 50 -13.82 -14.38 5.06
CA VAL A 50 -14.66 -14.86 6.16
C VAL A 50 -16.00 -15.39 5.64
N LEU A 51 -16.62 -14.71 4.67
CA LEU A 51 -17.87 -15.16 4.05
C LEU A 51 -17.70 -16.52 3.36
N VAL A 52 -16.65 -16.69 2.56
CA VAL A 52 -16.39 -17.95 1.84
C VAL A 52 -16.07 -19.08 2.80
N LEU A 53 -15.22 -18.83 3.80
CA LEU A 53 -14.89 -19.83 4.83
C LEU A 53 -16.13 -20.24 5.64
N TRP A 54 -16.98 -19.27 6.00
CA TRP A 54 -18.23 -19.55 6.70
C TRP A 54 -19.19 -20.37 5.84
N LEU A 55 -19.40 -20.01 4.57
CA LEU A 55 -20.22 -20.80 3.64
C LEU A 55 -19.69 -22.22 3.46
N GLY A 56 -18.38 -22.38 3.28
CA GLY A 56 -17.73 -23.68 3.19
C GLY A 56 -17.95 -24.54 4.44
N ALA A 57 -17.73 -23.96 5.63
CA ALA A 57 -17.99 -24.64 6.90
C ALA A 57 -19.47 -25.01 7.08
N ARG A 58 -20.40 -24.13 6.68
CA ARG A 58 -21.84 -24.41 6.70
C ARG A 58 -22.22 -25.57 5.79
N ILE A 59 -21.65 -25.63 4.58
CA ILE A 59 -21.88 -26.74 3.65
C ILE A 59 -21.41 -28.05 4.26
N LEU A 60 -20.21 -28.09 4.85
CA LEU A 60 -19.65 -29.29 5.47
C LEU A 60 -20.50 -29.80 6.65
N VAL A 61 -21.05 -28.90 7.46
CA VAL A 61 -21.88 -29.28 8.62
C VAL A 61 -23.30 -29.68 8.20
N SER A 62 -23.93 -28.90 7.32
CA SER A 62 -25.34 -29.11 6.94
C SER A 62 -25.55 -30.27 5.98
N PHE A 63 -24.63 -30.50 5.04
CA PHE A 63 -24.71 -31.60 4.07
C PHE A 63 -23.88 -32.82 4.47
N HIS A 64 -23.59 -32.96 5.77
CA HIS A 64 -22.95 -34.17 6.27
C HIS A 64 -23.88 -35.37 6.10
N HIS A 65 -23.34 -36.54 5.70
CA HIS A 65 -24.12 -37.75 5.37
C HIS A 65 -25.10 -38.17 6.47
N ASN A 66 -24.75 -37.95 7.75
CA ASN A 66 -25.64 -38.27 8.87
C ASN A 66 -26.88 -37.37 8.95
N LEU A 67 -26.81 -36.13 8.43
CA LEU A 67 -27.90 -35.16 8.43
C LEU A 67 -28.70 -35.19 7.12
N GLN A 68 -28.03 -35.38 5.98
CA GLN A 68 -28.67 -35.43 4.67
C GLN A 68 -28.17 -36.63 3.85
N PRO A 69 -28.79 -37.82 4.01
CA PRO A 69 -28.36 -39.04 3.31
C PRO A 69 -28.81 -39.12 1.85
N VAL A 70 -29.85 -38.36 1.45
CA VAL A 70 -30.33 -38.31 0.07
C VAL A 70 -30.03 -36.92 -0.54
N PRO A 71 -29.28 -36.83 -1.65
CA PRO A 71 -28.95 -35.56 -2.28
C PRO A 71 -30.16 -34.97 -3.03
N GLU A 72 -30.30 -33.65 -2.98
CA GLU A 72 -31.28 -32.93 -3.79
C GLU A 72 -30.82 -32.84 -5.26
N ARG A 73 -31.78 -32.83 -6.20
CA ARG A 73 -31.52 -32.86 -7.64
C ARG A 73 -31.83 -31.51 -8.31
N PHE A 74 -31.06 -30.49 -7.96
CA PHE A 74 -31.10 -29.18 -8.62
C PHE A 74 -29.81 -28.95 -9.40
N ASN A 75 -29.91 -28.47 -10.66
CA ASN A 75 -28.76 -28.32 -11.55
C ASN A 75 -28.45 -26.87 -11.95
N HIS A 76 -29.41 -25.95 -11.84
CA HIS A 76 -29.20 -24.54 -12.19
C HIS A 76 -30.17 -23.64 -11.42
N HIS A 77 -29.72 -22.43 -11.07
CA HIS A 77 -30.56 -21.43 -10.43
C HIS A 77 -30.17 -20.03 -10.91
N THR A 78 -30.75 -19.62 -12.04
CA THR A 78 -30.37 -18.39 -12.78
C THR A 78 -30.39 -17.13 -11.91
N SER A 79 -31.33 -17.02 -10.96
CA SER A 79 -31.38 -15.87 -10.05
C SER A 79 -30.16 -15.81 -9.11
N LEU A 80 -29.66 -16.96 -8.64
CA LEU A 80 -28.47 -17.03 -7.80
C LEU A 80 -27.22 -16.74 -8.63
N GLU A 81 -27.21 -17.24 -9.88
CA GLU A 81 -26.14 -16.98 -10.84
C GLU A 81 -26.02 -15.50 -11.24
N LEU A 82 -27.10 -14.74 -11.17
CA LEU A 82 -27.07 -13.30 -11.39
C LEU A 82 -26.50 -12.57 -10.15
N VAL A 83 -26.98 -12.94 -8.96
CA VAL A 83 -26.60 -12.29 -7.70
C VAL A 83 -25.09 -12.41 -7.43
N TRP A 84 -24.53 -13.60 -7.56
CA TRP A 84 -23.10 -13.82 -7.27
C TRP A 84 -22.15 -13.26 -8.35
N ALA A 85 -22.68 -12.73 -9.47
CA ALA A 85 -21.89 -12.17 -10.56
C ALA A 85 -21.90 -10.63 -10.45
N ILE A 86 -23.06 -10.06 -10.11
CA ILE A 86 -23.19 -8.63 -9.84
C ILE A 86 -22.47 -8.25 -8.54
N LEU A 87 -22.64 -9.03 -7.47
CA LEU A 87 -22.10 -8.69 -6.16
C LEU A 87 -20.57 -8.49 -6.18
N PRO A 88 -19.75 -9.41 -6.75
CA PRO A 88 -18.30 -9.19 -6.87
C PRO A 88 -17.94 -8.02 -7.78
N SER A 89 -18.68 -7.81 -8.88
CA SER A 89 -18.44 -6.71 -9.82
C SER A 89 -18.61 -5.34 -9.15
N VAL A 90 -19.62 -5.19 -8.29
CA VAL A 90 -19.85 -3.97 -7.51
C VAL A 90 -18.71 -3.75 -6.51
N ILE A 91 -18.27 -4.79 -5.79
CA ILE A 91 -17.16 -4.67 -4.83
C ILE A 91 -15.87 -4.21 -5.53
N VAL A 92 -15.52 -4.80 -6.68
CA VAL A 92 -14.33 -4.40 -7.45
C VAL A 92 -14.43 -2.94 -7.91
N THR A 93 -15.61 -2.50 -8.33
CA THR A 93 -15.85 -1.11 -8.74
C THR A 93 -15.63 -0.13 -7.58
N LEU A 94 -16.09 -0.47 -6.37
CA LEU A 94 -15.88 0.36 -5.18
C LEU A 94 -14.40 0.48 -4.80
N ILE A 95 -13.62 -0.58 -4.99
CA ILE A 95 -12.15 -0.57 -4.77
C ILE A 95 -11.43 0.25 -5.85
N ALA A 96 -11.92 0.22 -7.09
CA ALA A 96 -11.28 0.90 -8.21
C ALA A 96 -11.34 2.44 -8.08
N LEU A 97 -12.41 3.00 -7.52
CA LEU A 97 -12.57 4.46 -7.38
C LEU A 97 -11.46 5.15 -6.56
N PRO A 98 -11.16 4.75 -5.31
CA PRO A 98 -10.06 5.34 -4.55
C PRO A 98 -8.70 5.09 -5.21
N SER A 99 -8.50 3.92 -5.82
CA SER A 99 -7.26 3.59 -6.54
C SER A 99 -7.00 4.54 -7.72
N LEU A 100 -8.03 4.89 -8.50
CA LEU A 100 -7.89 5.82 -9.61
C LEU A 100 -7.58 7.24 -9.09
N SER A 101 -8.29 7.69 -8.06
CA SER A 101 -8.05 9.01 -7.45
C SER A 101 -6.60 9.18 -6.99
N LEU A 102 -6.01 8.12 -6.39
CA LEU A 102 -4.62 8.15 -5.94
C LEU A 102 -3.62 8.28 -7.09
N VAL A 103 -3.84 7.54 -8.19
CA VAL A 103 -2.96 7.58 -9.37
C VAL A 103 -2.97 8.96 -10.03
N TYR A 104 -4.13 9.60 -10.15
CA TYR A 104 -4.22 10.95 -10.73
C TYR A 104 -3.52 12.00 -9.86
N THR A 105 -3.66 11.89 -8.53
CA THR A 105 -2.97 12.79 -7.59
C THR A 105 -1.45 12.67 -7.71
N TYR A 106 -0.94 11.45 -7.95
CA TYR A 106 0.49 11.22 -8.15
C TYR A 106 1.03 11.93 -9.40
N ASP A 107 0.30 11.85 -10.52
CA ASP A 107 0.72 12.45 -11.80
C ASP A 107 0.80 13.99 -11.70
N ASP A 108 -0.16 14.62 -11.02
CA ASP A 108 -0.20 16.06 -10.82
C ASP A 108 1.04 16.59 -10.06
N LEU A 109 1.54 15.84 -9.07
CA LEU A 109 2.72 16.22 -8.29
C LEU A 109 4.02 16.24 -9.11
N VAL A 110 4.10 15.44 -10.17
CA VAL A 110 5.30 15.34 -11.02
C VAL A 110 5.42 16.56 -11.97
N SER A 111 4.34 17.29 -12.22
CA SER A 111 4.29 18.37 -13.21
C SER A 111 5.18 19.59 -12.89
N LYS A 112 5.48 19.86 -11.61
CA LYS A 112 6.28 21.03 -11.18
C LYS A 112 7.28 20.68 -10.08
N PRO A 113 8.43 20.07 -10.42
CA PRO A 113 9.43 19.70 -9.42
C PRO A 113 10.20 20.93 -8.91
N ALA A 114 10.43 21.00 -7.60
CA ALA A 114 11.31 22.00 -6.99
C ALA A 114 12.81 21.69 -7.19
N LEU A 115 13.15 20.41 -7.37
CA LEU A 115 14.51 19.93 -7.59
C LEU A 115 14.50 18.79 -8.62
N THR A 116 15.41 18.85 -9.59
CA THR A 116 15.61 17.78 -10.56
C THR A 116 16.95 17.09 -10.32
N VAL A 117 16.90 15.80 -10.00
CA VAL A 117 18.09 14.95 -9.85
C VAL A 117 18.07 13.89 -10.94
N LYS A 118 19.11 13.85 -11.77
CA LYS A 118 19.31 12.79 -12.75
C LYS A 118 20.04 11.63 -12.08
N VAL A 119 19.37 10.49 -11.95
CA VAL A 119 19.95 9.25 -11.43
C VAL A 119 20.30 8.33 -12.61
N THR A 120 21.55 7.90 -12.70
CA THR A 120 22.05 6.97 -13.73
C THR A 120 22.49 5.66 -13.07
N GLY A 121 21.82 4.55 -13.38
CA GLY A 121 22.21 3.22 -12.94
C GLY A 121 23.39 2.70 -13.75
N ARG A 122 24.46 2.27 -13.06
CA ARG A 122 25.61 1.58 -13.63
C ARG A 122 25.74 0.21 -12.98
N GLN A 123 26.62 -0.64 -13.51
CA GLN A 123 26.82 -1.97 -12.95
C GLN A 123 27.28 -1.87 -11.49
N TRP A 124 26.42 -2.30 -10.57
CA TRP A 124 26.59 -2.30 -9.10
C TRP A 124 26.65 -0.94 -8.39
N TYR A 125 26.39 0.19 -9.05
CA TYR A 125 26.32 1.49 -8.37
C TYR A 125 25.46 2.51 -9.12
N TRP A 126 25.13 3.59 -8.43
CA TRP A 126 24.32 4.69 -8.94
C TRP A 126 25.15 5.97 -9.03
N SER A 127 24.95 6.74 -10.10
CA SER A 127 25.56 8.06 -10.30
C SER A 127 24.47 9.11 -10.29
N TYR A 128 24.70 10.22 -9.58
CA TYR A 128 23.73 11.30 -9.42
C TYR A 128 24.28 12.57 -10.09
N ALA A 129 23.45 13.28 -10.84
CA ALA A 129 23.78 14.57 -11.43
C ALA A 129 22.65 15.58 -11.14
N MET A 130 23.03 16.81 -10.81
CA MET A 130 22.13 17.91 -10.48
C MET A 130 22.50 19.13 -11.35
N ASN A 131 21.61 20.11 -11.46
CA ASN A 131 21.94 21.36 -12.15
C ASN A 131 23.12 22.06 -11.45
N GLU A 132 24.05 22.59 -12.24
CA GLU A 132 25.33 23.12 -11.78
C GLU A 132 25.17 24.24 -10.72
N HIS A 133 24.15 25.10 -10.89
CA HIS A 133 23.80 26.13 -9.91
C HIS A 133 23.42 25.58 -8.53
N VAL A 134 22.66 24.48 -8.48
CA VAL A 134 22.26 23.83 -7.22
C VAL A 134 23.45 23.13 -6.59
N GLN A 135 24.27 22.46 -7.41
CA GLN A 135 25.46 21.76 -6.96
C GLN A 135 26.51 22.72 -6.36
N MET A 136 26.72 23.90 -6.97
CA MET A 136 27.60 24.92 -6.42
C MET A 136 27.09 25.43 -5.06
N ASN A 137 25.81 25.78 -4.95
CA ASN A 137 25.22 26.29 -3.70
C ASN A 137 25.37 25.30 -2.54
N LEU A 138 25.07 24.01 -2.77
CA LEU A 138 25.23 22.97 -1.74
C LEU A 138 26.69 22.75 -1.35
N SER A 139 27.62 22.82 -2.31
CA SER A 139 29.05 22.68 -2.04
C SER A 139 29.64 23.87 -1.27
N GLN A 140 29.16 25.09 -1.54
CA GLN A 140 29.54 26.31 -0.83
C GLN A 140 29.04 26.25 0.61
N GLN A 141 27.76 25.93 0.81
CA GLN A 141 27.14 25.80 2.12
C GLN A 141 27.81 24.71 2.97
N ALA A 142 28.20 23.58 2.36
CA ALA A 142 28.95 22.54 3.04
C ALA A 142 30.36 22.99 3.46
N LYS A 143 31.07 23.76 2.62
CA LYS A 143 32.38 24.32 2.97
C LYS A 143 32.28 25.34 4.10
N ASP A 144 31.28 26.20 4.09
CA ASP A 144 31.08 27.22 5.12
C ASP A 144 30.79 26.60 6.49
N LEU A 145 30.03 25.49 6.54
CA LEU A 145 29.76 24.74 7.77
C LEU A 145 31.02 24.04 8.32
N LEU A 146 31.92 23.57 7.45
CA LEU A 146 33.18 22.93 7.85
C LEU A 146 34.25 23.93 8.27
N LEU A 147 34.16 25.19 7.85
CA LEU A 147 35.08 26.26 8.24
C LEU A 147 34.67 26.95 9.56
N GLN A 148 33.46 26.68 10.06
CA GLN A 148 32.95 27.17 11.34
C GLN A 148 33.09 26.16 12.50
N SER A 149 33.59 24.96 12.23
CA SER A 149 33.92 23.90 13.21
C SER A 149 35.41 23.76 13.42
#